data_AF-X0UYY7-F1
#
_entry.id   AF-X0UYY7-F1
#
_cell.length_a   1.000
_cell.length_b   1.000
_cell.length_c   1.000
_cell.angle_alpha   90.00
_cell.angle_beta   90.00
_cell.angle_gamma   90.00
#
_symmetry.space_group_name_H-M   'P 1'
#
loop_
_entity.id
_entity.type
_entity.pdbx_description
1 polymer ?
#
loop_
_entity_poly.entity_id
_entity_poly.type
_entity_poly.pdbx_seq_one_letter_code
_entity_poly.pdbx_strand_id
1 'polypeptide(L)'
;MTDKMFCYQCQETAKGSGCTVRGVCGKTDDVARLQDLLIYLLKGISFYSSKLRKLGAVSEGVDKFLLDSLFSTITNANFDRSDFVVRIEKGLKLKGEAKEMLEKAGGDRGKKVPEAAIWQADTEEEFEEKAREVGVLSTKDDDVRSLRELIIYGVKGIAAYAIHAQNLGHENEKIIEFIEKALSATTDDSLSADDLVGLVLECGKFGVETMALLDKANT
;
A
#
# COMPACT_ATOMS: atom_id res chain seq x y z
N MET A 1 17.45 8.66 21.39
CA MET A 1 17.45 7.27 20.90
C MET A 1 16.87 7.31 19.51
N THR A 2 17.53 6.73 18.52
CA THR A 2 16.97 6.61 17.16
C THR A 2 15.94 5.49 17.18
N ASP A 3 14.71 5.76 16.75
CA ASP A 3 13.66 4.74 16.66
C ASP A 3 14.09 3.65 15.67
N LYS A 4 13.91 2.37 16.02
CA LYS A 4 14.27 1.24 15.15
C LYS A 4 13.18 0.88 14.15
N MET A 5 11.95 1.26 14.47
CA MET A 5 10.73 1.13 13.67
C MET A 5 9.74 2.23 14.09
N PHE A 6 8.64 2.40 13.36
CA PHE A 6 7.48 3.12 13.86
C PHE A 6 6.21 2.48 13.33
N CYS A 7 5.32 2.01 14.22
CA CYS A 7 4.05 1.41 13.82
C CYS A 7 2.96 1.75 14.84
N TYR A 8 1.83 2.26 14.38
CA TYR A 8 0.68 2.63 15.22
C TYR A 8 -0.68 2.20 14.68
N GLN A 9 -0.71 1.23 13.77
CA GLN A 9 -1.95 0.82 13.08
C GLN A 9 -2.96 0.05 13.93
N CYS A 10 -2.59 -0.44 15.13
CA CYS A 10 -3.47 -1.23 15.98
C CYS A 10 -3.77 -0.55 17.30
N GLN A 11 -4.90 -0.92 17.90
CA GLN A 11 -5.39 -0.36 19.17
C GLN A 11 -4.39 -0.56 20.32
N GLU A 12 -3.65 -1.67 20.32
CA GLU A 12 -2.68 -2.03 21.37
C GLU A 12 -1.30 -1.36 21.21
N THR A 13 -1.15 -0.38 20.29
CA THR A 13 0.15 0.29 20.08
C THR A 13 0.72 0.86 21.37
N ALA A 14 2.05 0.77 21.54
CA ALA A 14 2.73 1.16 22.77
C ALA A 14 2.38 2.60 23.17
N LYS A 15 1.94 2.75 24.44
CA LYS A 15 1.51 4.03 25.05
C LYS A 15 0.38 4.75 24.31
N GLY A 16 -0.34 4.08 23.41
CA GLY A 16 -1.31 4.72 22.53
C GLY A 16 -0.70 5.70 21.53
N SER A 17 0.61 5.66 21.30
CA SER A 17 1.32 6.61 20.42
C SER A 17 2.06 5.94 19.26
N GLY A 18 2.67 4.77 19.48
CA GLY A 18 3.51 4.13 18.46
C GLY A 18 4.52 3.17 19.05
N CYS A 19 4.69 2.02 18.40
CA CYS A 19 5.74 1.05 18.72
C CYS A 19 7.04 1.45 18.02
N THR A 20 8.11 1.73 18.79
CA THR A 20 9.38 2.26 18.24
C THR A 20 10.60 1.32 18.31
N VAL A 21 10.48 0.22 19.06
CA VAL A 21 11.55 -0.77 19.23
C VAL A 21 11.09 -2.17 18.80
N ARG A 22 9.92 -2.57 19.29
CA ARG A 22 9.23 -3.81 18.91
C ARG A 22 7.73 -3.58 19.06
N GLY A 23 6.92 -4.19 18.19
CA GLY A 23 5.47 -4.16 18.31
C GLY A 23 4.99 -4.89 19.56
N VAL A 24 3.93 -4.37 20.19
CA VAL A 24 3.22 -5.07 21.28
C VAL A 24 2.69 -6.44 20.81
N CYS A 25 2.29 -6.52 19.54
CA CYS A 25 1.91 -7.76 18.86
C CYS A 25 3.08 -8.73 18.59
N GLY A 26 4.31 -8.40 18.98
CA GLY A 26 5.50 -9.22 18.77
C GLY A 26 6.29 -8.92 17.49
N LYS A 27 5.75 -8.10 16.56
CA LYS A 27 6.41 -7.70 15.30
C LYS A 27 7.78 -7.07 15.58
N THR A 28 8.83 -7.64 15.02
CA THR A 28 10.21 -7.15 15.12
C THR A 28 10.44 -5.95 14.21
N ASP A 29 11.50 -5.19 14.45
CA ASP A 29 11.77 -3.94 13.76
C ASP A 29 12.13 -4.14 12.27
N ASP A 30 12.84 -5.22 11.95
CA ASP A 30 13.12 -5.65 10.57
C ASP A 30 11.84 -5.96 9.79
N VAL A 31 10.93 -6.76 10.34
CA VAL A 31 9.63 -7.07 9.71
C VAL A 31 8.80 -5.80 9.56
N ALA A 32 8.79 -4.92 10.56
CA ALA A 32 8.06 -3.65 10.47
C ALA A 32 8.58 -2.77 9.33
N ARG A 33 9.91 -2.63 9.21
CA ARG A 33 10.54 -1.86 8.12
C ARG A 33 10.26 -2.47 6.74
N LEU A 34 10.32 -3.79 6.60
CA LEU A 34 9.98 -4.44 5.32
C LEU A 34 8.50 -4.29 4.95
N GLN A 35 7.59 -4.26 5.94
CA GLN A 35 6.19 -3.92 5.69
C GLN A 35 6.05 -2.46 5.19
N ASP A 36 6.78 -1.51 5.77
CA ASP A 36 6.80 -0.12 5.31
C ASP A 36 7.33 -0.01 3.88
N LEU A 37 8.43 -0.71 3.56
CA LEU A 37 8.99 -0.75 2.21
C LEU A 37 8.03 -1.39 1.20
N LEU A 38 7.34 -2.47 1.58
CA LEU A 38 6.33 -3.09 0.73
C LEU A 38 5.22 -2.08 0.42
N ILE A 39 4.67 -1.40 1.43
CA ILE A 39 3.65 -0.35 1.20
C ILE A 39 4.16 0.77 0.30
N TYR A 40 5.40 1.23 0.51
CA TYR A 40 6.04 2.21 -0.36
C TYR A 40 6.10 1.72 -1.82
N LEU A 41 6.51 0.47 -2.05
CA LEU A 41 6.55 -0.13 -3.38
C LEU A 41 5.16 -0.26 -4.03
N LEU A 42 4.13 -0.62 -3.25
CA LEU A 42 2.74 -0.68 -3.75
C LEU A 42 2.24 0.69 -4.22
N LYS A 43 2.67 1.80 -3.61
CA LYS A 43 2.38 3.16 -4.10
C LYS A 43 3.01 3.40 -5.48
N GLY A 44 4.24 2.90 -5.69
CA GLY A 44 4.93 2.95 -6.99
C GLY A 44 4.25 2.11 -8.07
N ILE A 45 3.78 0.91 -7.73
CA ILE A 45 3.01 0.05 -8.65
C ILE A 45 1.66 0.70 -9.00
N SER A 46 0.98 1.28 -8.01
CA SER A 46 -0.31 1.98 -8.16
C SER A 46 -0.23 3.15 -9.14
N PHE A 47 0.91 3.85 -9.17
CA PHE A 47 1.14 4.94 -10.11
C PHE A 47 1.12 4.47 -11.57
N TYR A 48 1.74 3.31 -11.88
CA TYR A 48 1.75 2.79 -13.25
C TYR A 48 0.45 2.07 -13.61
N SER A 49 -0.07 1.23 -12.71
CA SER A 49 -1.30 0.47 -12.92
C SER A 49 -2.52 1.38 -13.13
N SER A 50 -2.67 2.47 -12.37
CA SER A 50 -3.75 3.44 -12.59
C SER A 50 -3.71 4.11 -13.96
N LYS A 51 -2.51 4.31 -14.53
CA LYS A 51 -2.36 4.87 -15.90
C LYS A 51 -2.67 3.83 -16.96
N LEU A 52 -2.18 2.62 -16.78
CA LEU A 52 -2.51 1.48 -17.64
C LEU A 52 -4.02 1.21 -17.66
N ARG A 53 -4.69 1.31 -16.51
CA ARG A 53 -6.14 1.17 -16.37
C ARG A 53 -6.89 2.18 -17.23
N LYS A 54 -6.45 3.44 -17.27
CA LYS A 54 -7.02 4.47 -18.17
C LYS A 54 -6.83 4.18 -19.66
N LEU A 55 -5.87 3.33 -20.01
CA LEU A 55 -5.61 2.88 -21.38
C LEU A 55 -6.28 1.53 -21.69
N GLY A 56 -7.01 0.93 -20.74
CA GLY A 56 -7.59 -0.41 -20.89
C GLY A 56 -6.55 -1.54 -20.90
N ALA A 57 -5.34 -1.29 -20.40
CA ALA A 57 -4.22 -2.23 -20.40
C ALA A 57 -3.92 -2.79 -18.99
N VAL A 58 -4.95 -3.22 -18.27
CA VAL A 58 -4.85 -3.72 -16.89
C VAL A 58 -4.17 -5.09 -16.85
N SER A 59 -3.36 -5.34 -15.82
CA SER A 59 -2.78 -6.66 -15.53
C SER A 59 -3.43 -7.24 -14.27
N GLU A 60 -4.24 -8.29 -14.41
CA GLU A 60 -4.87 -9.00 -13.27
C GLU A 60 -3.84 -9.46 -12.22
N GLY A 61 -2.61 -9.77 -12.66
CA GLY A 61 -1.50 -10.15 -11.77
C GLY A 61 -1.07 -9.03 -10.83
N VAL A 62 -1.22 -7.76 -11.25
CA VAL A 62 -0.94 -6.59 -10.42
C VAL A 62 -2.06 -6.38 -9.40
N ASP A 63 -3.32 -6.48 -9.83
CA ASP A 63 -4.48 -6.26 -8.97
C ASP A 63 -4.48 -7.23 -7.77
N LYS A 64 -4.29 -8.53 -8.04
CA LYS A 64 -4.16 -9.54 -6.98
C LYS A 64 -2.95 -9.30 -6.08
N PHE A 65 -1.82 -8.87 -6.65
CA PHE A 65 -0.62 -8.59 -5.87
C PHE A 65 -0.79 -7.39 -4.94
N LEU A 66 -1.49 -6.33 -5.37
CA LEU A 66 -1.84 -5.19 -4.52
C LEU A 66 -2.68 -5.64 -3.33
N LEU A 67 -3.74 -6.42 -3.58
CA LEU A 67 -4.64 -6.90 -2.53
C LEU A 67 -3.92 -7.77 -1.49
N ASP A 68 -3.22 -8.80 -1.95
CA ASP A 68 -2.54 -9.76 -1.09
C ASP A 68 -1.39 -9.11 -0.29
N SER A 69 -0.66 -8.16 -0.91
CA SER A 69 0.43 -7.43 -0.23
C SER A 69 -0.08 -6.41 0.78
N LEU A 70 -1.23 -5.76 0.53
CA LEU A 70 -1.87 -4.91 1.53
C LEU A 70 -2.31 -5.75 2.74
N PHE A 71 -2.96 -6.89 2.48
CA PHE A 71 -3.45 -7.78 3.53
C PHE A 71 -2.31 -8.36 4.38
N SER A 72 -1.19 -8.76 3.77
CA SER A 72 -0.05 -9.31 4.53
C SER A 72 0.55 -8.34 5.56
N THR A 73 0.30 -7.04 5.42
CA THR A 73 0.77 -6.00 6.36
C THR A 73 -0.25 -5.64 7.46
N ILE A 74 -1.40 -6.32 7.51
CA ILE A 74 -2.37 -6.19 8.62
C ILE A 74 -1.76 -6.80 9.89
N THR A 75 -2.16 -6.25 11.04
CA THR A 75 -1.76 -6.75 12.36
C THR A 75 -2.07 -8.24 12.49
N ASN A 76 -1.08 -9.02 12.91
CA ASN A 76 -1.14 -10.48 13.07
C ASN A 76 -1.40 -11.28 11.79
N ALA A 77 -1.23 -10.68 10.60
CA ALA A 77 -1.38 -11.39 9.33
C ALA A 77 -0.11 -12.17 8.95
N ASN A 78 1.06 -11.53 8.99
CA ASN A 78 2.33 -12.18 8.63
C ASN A 78 3.52 -11.60 9.41
N PHE A 79 4.34 -12.49 9.96
CA PHE A 79 5.57 -12.17 10.71
C PHE A 79 6.83 -12.74 10.05
N ASP A 80 6.71 -13.42 8.90
CA ASP A 80 7.84 -14.02 8.19
C ASP A 80 8.59 -12.96 7.39
N ARG A 81 9.80 -12.63 7.84
CA ARG A 81 10.70 -11.69 7.16
C ARG A 81 10.99 -12.12 5.72
N SER A 82 11.23 -13.40 5.49
CA SER A 82 11.62 -13.94 4.18
C SER A 82 10.48 -13.77 3.17
N ASP A 83 9.22 -13.93 3.60
CA ASP A 83 8.06 -13.68 2.75
C ASP A 83 7.99 -12.21 2.30
N PHE A 84 8.29 -11.25 3.19
CA PHE A 84 8.33 -9.84 2.81
C PHE A 84 9.46 -9.52 1.81
N VAL A 85 10.65 -10.14 1.96
CA VAL A 85 11.73 -10.03 0.97
C VAL A 85 11.26 -10.50 -0.40
N VAL A 86 10.70 -11.71 -0.48
CA VAL A 86 10.18 -12.28 -1.74
C VAL A 86 9.07 -11.42 -2.35
N ARG A 87 8.19 -10.84 -1.53
CA ARG A 87 7.15 -9.92 -1.99
C ARG A 87 7.75 -8.63 -2.57
N ILE A 88 8.78 -8.08 -1.93
CA ILE A 88 9.45 -6.86 -2.41
C ILE A 88 10.12 -7.13 -3.76
N GLU A 89 10.87 -8.22 -3.91
CA GLU A 89 11.47 -8.63 -5.19
C GLU A 89 10.42 -8.79 -6.29
N LYS A 90 9.32 -9.50 -6.00
CA LYS A 90 8.20 -9.66 -6.93
C LYS A 90 7.56 -8.32 -7.29
N GLY A 91 7.38 -7.42 -6.32
CA GLY A 91 6.81 -6.10 -6.53
C GLY A 91 7.69 -5.22 -7.41
N LEU A 92 9.02 -5.29 -7.26
CA LEU A 92 9.98 -4.55 -8.09
C LEU A 92 9.91 -5.01 -9.55
N LYS A 93 9.83 -6.34 -9.76
CA LYS A 93 9.61 -6.92 -11.09
C LYS A 93 8.30 -6.46 -11.70
N LEU A 94 7.17 -6.59 -10.99
CA LEU A 94 5.86 -6.15 -11.47
C LEU A 94 5.81 -4.65 -11.78
N LYS A 95 6.48 -3.83 -10.97
CA LYS A 95 6.60 -2.38 -11.22
C LYS A 95 7.38 -2.09 -12.50
N GLY A 96 8.47 -2.82 -12.75
CA GLY A 96 9.24 -2.76 -14.00
C GLY A 96 8.39 -3.14 -15.21
N GLU A 97 7.68 -4.26 -15.14
CA GLU A 97 6.79 -4.74 -16.20
C GLU A 97 5.66 -3.74 -16.49
N ALA A 98 5.01 -3.18 -15.46
CA ALA A 98 3.98 -2.16 -15.61
C ALA A 98 4.53 -0.86 -16.24
N LYS A 99 5.74 -0.46 -15.85
CA LYS A 99 6.44 0.69 -16.43
C LYS A 99 6.71 0.49 -17.93
N GLU A 100 7.21 -0.68 -18.33
CA GLU A 100 7.46 -1.01 -19.73
C GLU A 100 6.17 -1.12 -20.55
N MET A 101 5.13 -1.73 -19.96
CA MET A 101 3.82 -1.84 -20.61
C MET A 101 3.23 -0.46 -20.89
N LEU A 102 3.37 0.48 -19.95
CA LEU A 102 2.90 1.85 -20.13
C LEU A 102 3.64 2.55 -21.28
N GLU A 103 4.96 2.37 -21.38
CA GLU A 103 5.77 2.91 -22.49
C GLU A 103 5.33 2.32 -23.84
N LYS A 104 5.16 0.99 -23.91
CA LYS A 104 4.71 0.30 -25.13
C LYS A 104 3.31 0.73 -25.58
N ALA A 105 2.42 1.03 -24.62
CA ALA A 105 1.09 1.55 -24.87
C ALA A 105 1.07 3.04 -25.26
N GLY A 106 2.24 3.73 -25.31
CA GLY A 106 2.32 5.16 -25.57
C GLY A 106 1.76 6.03 -24.44
N GLY A 107 1.68 5.48 -23.23
CA GLY A 107 1.11 6.16 -22.06
C GLY A 107 2.05 7.21 -21.47
N ASP A 108 1.48 8.35 -21.07
CA ASP A 108 2.22 9.41 -20.40
C ASP A 108 2.41 9.11 -18.90
N ARG A 109 3.66 9.19 -18.44
CA ARG A 109 4.00 9.14 -17.01
C ARG A 109 3.52 10.39 -16.28
N GLY A 110 3.38 11.51 -16.97
CA GLY A 110 3.10 12.81 -16.39
C GLY A 110 4.38 13.49 -15.90
N LYS A 111 4.24 14.77 -15.52
CA LYS A 111 5.38 15.64 -15.17
C LYS A 111 6.06 15.29 -13.86
N LYS A 112 5.31 14.72 -12.90
CA LYS A 112 5.80 14.36 -11.57
C LYS A 112 5.63 12.86 -11.38
N VAL A 113 6.75 12.14 -11.34
CA VAL A 113 6.80 10.71 -11.07
C VAL A 113 7.22 10.52 -9.60
N PRO A 114 6.42 9.87 -8.75
CA PRO A 114 6.78 9.62 -7.35
C PRO A 114 8.08 8.83 -7.24
N GLU A 115 8.85 9.07 -6.19
CA GLU A 115 10.09 8.33 -5.93
C GLU A 115 9.84 6.81 -5.86
N ALA A 116 8.72 6.39 -5.28
CA ALA A 116 8.29 4.99 -5.22
C ALA A 116 8.16 4.33 -6.61
N ALA A 117 7.73 5.10 -7.61
CA ALA A 117 7.62 4.61 -8.98
C ALA A 117 9.00 4.46 -9.64
N ILE A 118 10.00 5.24 -9.21
CA ILE A 118 11.36 5.26 -9.78
C ILE A 118 12.29 4.26 -9.08
N TRP A 119 12.26 4.21 -7.75
CA TRP A 119 13.22 3.46 -6.92
C TRP A 119 13.33 1.99 -7.32
N GLN A 120 14.55 1.48 -7.42
CA GLN A 120 14.85 0.08 -7.72
C GLN A 120 15.95 -0.38 -6.76
N ALA A 121 16.06 -1.69 -6.58
CA ALA A 121 17.08 -2.33 -5.78
C ALA A 121 17.22 -3.78 -6.23
N ASP A 122 18.41 -4.35 -6.07
CA ASP A 122 18.74 -5.72 -6.48
C ASP A 122 19.13 -6.61 -5.28
N THR A 123 19.31 -6.01 -4.10
CA THR A 123 19.80 -6.70 -2.90
C THR A 123 18.96 -6.41 -1.65
N GLU A 124 18.96 -7.36 -0.71
CA GLU A 124 18.31 -7.16 0.60
C GLU A 124 18.92 -6.02 1.42
N GLU A 125 20.21 -5.71 1.22
CA GLU A 125 20.87 -4.60 1.91
C GLU A 125 20.26 -3.25 1.49
N GLU A 126 20.06 -3.05 0.18
CA GLU A 126 19.35 -1.89 -0.36
C GLU A 126 17.89 -1.81 0.12
N PHE A 127 17.23 -2.97 0.32
CA PHE A 127 15.89 -3.01 0.91
C PHE A 127 15.92 -2.46 2.35
N GLU A 128 16.83 -2.94 3.20
CA GLU A 128 16.95 -2.48 4.58
C GLU A 128 17.34 -1.00 4.65
N GLU A 129 18.20 -0.51 3.77
CA GLU A 129 18.54 0.92 3.66
C GLU A 129 17.29 1.74 3.34
N LYS A 130 16.58 1.41 2.26
CA LYS A 130 15.40 2.18 1.85
C LYS A 130 14.29 2.12 2.89
N ALA A 131 14.10 0.97 3.54
CA ALA A 131 13.06 0.77 4.54
C ALA A 131 13.21 1.67 5.78
N ARG A 132 14.43 2.19 6.06
CA ARG A 132 14.65 3.17 7.14
C ARG A 132 14.16 4.57 6.79
N GLU A 133 13.94 4.85 5.51
CA GLU A 133 13.58 6.19 5.01
C GLU A 133 12.08 6.35 4.74
N VAL A 134 11.41 5.27 4.32
CA VAL A 134 10.06 5.32 3.71
C VAL A 134 8.90 4.98 4.65
N GLY A 135 9.17 4.82 5.95
CA GLY A 135 8.15 4.52 6.95
C GLY A 135 7.20 5.68 7.26
N VAL A 136 6.29 5.47 8.21
CA VAL A 136 5.24 6.42 8.62
C VAL A 136 5.78 7.84 8.92
N LEU A 137 6.94 7.93 9.59
CA LEU A 137 7.56 9.21 9.99
C LEU A 137 8.27 9.95 8.85
N SER A 138 8.22 9.42 7.62
CA SER A 138 8.67 10.14 6.42
C SER A 138 7.81 11.38 6.16
N THR A 139 6.51 11.33 6.45
CA THR A 139 5.61 12.50 6.40
C THR A 139 5.79 13.34 7.67
N LYS A 140 6.31 14.56 7.52
CA LYS A 140 6.70 15.42 8.66
C LYS A 140 5.54 16.15 9.32
N ASP A 141 4.59 16.62 8.52
CA ASP A 141 3.38 17.25 9.04
C ASP A 141 2.48 16.20 9.72
N ASP A 142 2.07 16.47 10.95
CA ASP A 142 1.37 15.52 11.81
C ASP A 142 -0.06 15.25 11.33
N ASP A 143 -0.76 16.27 10.81
CA ASP A 143 -2.13 16.17 10.33
C ASP A 143 -2.17 15.44 8.97
N VAL A 144 -1.26 15.80 8.06
CA VAL A 144 -1.09 15.09 6.79
C VAL A 144 -0.70 13.64 7.02
N ARG A 145 0.21 13.37 7.97
CA ARG A 145 0.59 12.01 8.34
C ARG A 145 -0.60 11.23 8.89
N SER A 146 -1.38 11.83 9.79
CA SER A 146 -2.59 11.22 10.36
C SER A 146 -3.58 10.82 9.26
N LEU A 147 -3.88 11.71 8.33
CA LEU A 147 -4.84 11.45 7.27
C LEU A 147 -4.33 10.40 6.27
N ARG A 148 -3.06 10.49 5.84
CA ARG A 148 -2.45 9.50 4.94
C ARG A 148 -2.46 8.11 5.54
N GLU A 149 -2.08 7.96 6.81
CA GLU A 149 -2.06 6.65 7.45
C GLU A 149 -3.47 6.12 7.73
N LEU A 150 -4.43 6.98 8.06
CA LEU A 150 -5.85 6.58 8.16
C LEU A 150 -6.37 6.01 6.83
N ILE A 151 -6.03 6.64 5.70
CA ILE A 151 -6.35 6.14 4.37
C ILE A 151 -5.69 4.78 4.13
N ILE A 152 -4.37 4.65 4.39
CA ILE A 152 -3.64 3.39 4.20
C ILE A 152 -4.24 2.27 5.03
N TYR A 153 -4.60 2.51 6.29
CA TYR A 153 -5.19 1.49 7.16
C TYR A 153 -6.60 1.08 6.71
N GLY A 154 -7.42 2.04 6.26
CA GLY A 154 -8.70 1.73 5.64
C GLY A 154 -8.54 0.90 4.36
N VAL A 155 -7.59 1.26 3.50
CA VAL A 155 -7.29 0.55 2.26
C VAL A 155 -6.81 -0.88 2.51
N LYS A 156 -6.01 -1.12 3.57
CA LYS A 156 -5.65 -2.49 3.97
C LYS A 156 -6.89 -3.32 4.33
N GLY A 157 -7.83 -2.75 5.09
CA GLY A 157 -9.10 -3.41 5.44
C GLY A 157 -9.95 -3.72 4.20
N ILE A 158 -10.09 -2.76 3.29
CA ILE A 158 -10.75 -2.94 1.99
C ILE A 158 -10.10 -4.08 1.22
N ALA A 159 -8.77 -4.10 1.14
CA ALA A 159 -8.04 -5.13 0.41
C ALA A 159 -8.27 -6.54 0.97
N ALA A 160 -8.33 -6.68 2.31
CA ALA A 160 -8.64 -7.95 2.97
C ALA A 160 -10.05 -8.46 2.61
N TYR A 161 -11.06 -7.60 2.58
CA TYR A 161 -12.39 -8.02 2.13
C TYR A 161 -12.42 -8.36 0.63
N ALA A 162 -11.75 -7.56 -0.19
CA ALA A 162 -11.72 -7.75 -1.63
C ALA A 162 -11.04 -9.06 -2.03
N ILE A 163 -9.91 -9.45 -1.40
CA ILE A 163 -9.23 -10.70 -1.72
C ILE A 163 -10.08 -11.93 -1.34
N HIS A 164 -10.85 -11.86 -0.25
CA HIS A 164 -11.77 -12.93 0.11
C HIS A 164 -12.92 -13.06 -0.91
N ALA A 165 -13.48 -11.94 -1.38
CA ALA A 165 -14.49 -11.95 -2.44
C ALA A 165 -13.92 -12.51 -3.76
N GLN A 166 -12.70 -12.08 -4.12
CA GLN A 166 -11.99 -12.56 -5.32
C GLN A 166 -11.76 -14.08 -5.28
N ASN A 167 -11.38 -14.63 -4.12
CA ASN A 167 -11.21 -16.08 -3.95
C ASN A 167 -12.51 -16.88 -4.15
N LEU A 168 -13.67 -16.23 -4.05
CA LEU A 168 -14.99 -16.79 -4.32
C LEU A 168 -15.48 -16.48 -5.75
N GLY A 169 -14.66 -15.86 -6.60
CA GLY A 169 -15.00 -15.51 -7.97
C GLY A 169 -15.78 -14.19 -8.11
N HIS A 170 -15.77 -13.35 -7.08
CA HIS A 170 -16.44 -12.06 -7.08
C HIS A 170 -15.44 -10.91 -7.09
N GLU A 171 -15.46 -10.12 -8.16
CA GLU A 171 -14.54 -8.99 -8.35
C GLU A 171 -15.30 -7.71 -8.71
N ASN A 172 -14.70 -6.58 -8.39
CA ASN A 172 -15.20 -5.26 -8.82
C ASN A 172 -14.00 -4.35 -9.07
N GLU A 173 -13.73 -4.05 -10.34
CA GLU A 173 -12.58 -3.24 -10.77
C GLU A 173 -12.54 -1.85 -10.12
N LYS A 174 -13.69 -1.28 -9.75
CA LYS A 174 -13.75 0.04 -9.09
C LYS A 174 -13.09 0.03 -7.71
N ILE A 175 -13.10 -1.12 -7.02
CA ILE A 175 -12.42 -1.27 -5.73
C ILE A 175 -10.91 -1.17 -5.95
N ILE A 176 -10.38 -1.84 -6.98
CA ILE A 176 -8.95 -1.78 -7.31
C ILE A 176 -8.55 -0.38 -7.77
N GLU A 177 -9.35 0.24 -8.65
CA GLU A 177 -9.13 1.61 -9.09
C GLU A 177 -9.05 2.58 -7.89
N PHE A 178 -9.93 2.41 -6.90
CA PHE A 178 -9.88 3.19 -5.67
C PHE A 178 -8.61 2.92 -4.85
N ILE A 179 -8.22 1.65 -4.69
CA ILE A 179 -6.99 1.29 -3.97
C ILE A 179 -5.76 1.96 -4.63
N GLU A 180 -5.66 1.92 -5.95
CA GLU A 180 -4.58 2.57 -6.71
C GLU A 180 -4.59 4.09 -6.51
N LYS A 181 -5.78 4.71 -6.58
CA LYS A 181 -5.98 6.14 -6.33
C LYS A 181 -5.53 6.52 -4.92
N ALA A 182 -5.97 5.76 -3.92
CA ALA A 182 -5.69 6.02 -2.52
C ALA A 182 -4.19 5.89 -2.21
N LEU A 183 -3.55 4.82 -2.69
CA LEU A 183 -2.11 4.63 -2.55
C LEU A 183 -1.32 5.78 -3.19
N SER A 184 -1.70 6.19 -4.41
CA SER A 184 -1.04 7.28 -5.12
C SER A 184 -1.19 8.62 -4.41
N ALA A 185 -2.40 8.94 -3.91
CA ALA A 185 -2.68 10.18 -3.19
C ALA A 185 -1.82 10.35 -1.93
N THR A 186 -1.47 9.26 -1.24
CA THR A 186 -0.57 9.32 -0.07
C THR A 186 0.90 9.59 -0.40
N THR A 187 1.23 9.79 -1.68
CA THR A 187 2.55 10.28 -2.15
C THR A 187 2.51 11.69 -2.71
N ASP A 188 1.31 12.29 -2.81
CA ASP A 188 1.14 13.60 -3.41
C ASP A 188 1.13 14.70 -2.34
N ASP A 189 2.25 15.41 -2.21
CA ASP A 189 2.40 16.54 -1.29
C ASP A 189 1.68 17.81 -1.76
N SER A 190 1.02 17.79 -2.92
CA SER A 190 0.18 18.92 -3.37
C SER A 190 -1.25 18.86 -2.82
N LEU A 191 -1.67 17.73 -2.25
CA LEU A 191 -3.01 17.58 -1.66
C LEU A 191 -3.10 18.33 -0.33
N SER A 192 -4.20 19.07 -0.17
CA SER A 192 -4.53 19.73 1.08
C SER A 192 -5.09 18.75 2.11
N ALA A 193 -5.21 19.18 3.37
CA ALA A 193 -5.89 18.41 4.40
C ALA A 193 -7.36 18.11 4.02
N ASP A 194 -8.06 19.07 3.41
CA ASP A 194 -9.44 18.88 2.95
C ASP A 194 -9.55 17.82 1.86
N ASP A 195 -8.59 17.79 0.92
CA ASP A 195 -8.54 16.75 -0.13
C ASP A 195 -8.35 15.36 0.49
N LEU A 196 -7.45 15.25 1.49
CA LEU A 196 -7.21 14.00 2.19
C LEU A 196 -8.40 13.56 3.05
N VAL A 197 -9.11 14.49 3.70
CA VAL A 197 -10.37 14.20 4.41
C VAL A 197 -11.43 13.69 3.44
N GLY A 198 -11.57 14.31 2.27
CA GLY A 198 -12.45 13.83 1.21
C GLY A 198 -12.14 12.39 0.80
N LEU A 199 -10.85 12.06 0.69
CA LEU A 199 -10.41 10.71 0.36
C LEU A 199 -10.64 9.70 1.50
N VAL A 200 -10.54 10.11 2.76
CA VAL A 200 -10.94 9.28 3.92
C VAL A 200 -12.44 8.93 3.83
N LEU A 201 -13.30 9.88 3.50
CA LEU A 201 -14.75 9.62 3.35
C LEU A 201 -15.03 8.69 2.17
N GLU A 202 -14.32 8.88 1.06
CA GLU A 202 -14.39 7.97 -0.09
C GLU A 202 -13.92 6.56 0.27
N CYS A 203 -12.89 6.43 1.10
CA CYS A 203 -12.45 5.15 1.67
C CYS A 203 -13.59 4.46 2.44
N GLY A 204 -14.36 5.20 3.25
CA GLY A 204 -15.55 4.67 3.93
C GLY A 204 -16.61 4.14 2.95
N LYS A 205 -16.87 4.86 1.86
CA LYS A 205 -17.78 4.41 0.79
C LYS A 205 -17.32 3.09 0.17
N PHE A 206 -16.05 2.98 -0.21
CA PHE A 206 -15.51 1.73 -0.77
C PHE A 206 -15.42 0.60 0.26
N GLY A 207 -15.27 0.92 1.55
CA GLY A 207 -15.45 -0.05 2.63
C GLY A 207 -16.83 -0.70 2.59
N VAL A 208 -17.89 0.09 2.46
CA VAL A 208 -19.27 -0.42 2.34
C VAL A 208 -19.45 -1.25 1.06
N GLU A 209 -18.98 -0.77 -0.08
CA GLU A 209 -19.10 -1.48 -1.36
C GLU A 209 -18.39 -2.84 -1.34
N THR A 210 -17.18 -2.90 -0.78
CA THR A 210 -16.41 -4.15 -0.70
C THR A 210 -17.01 -5.14 0.29
N MET A 211 -17.54 -4.68 1.43
CA MET A 211 -18.26 -5.55 2.36
C MET A 211 -19.53 -6.11 1.72
N ALA A 212 -20.29 -5.31 0.97
CA ALA A 212 -21.46 -5.79 0.24
C ALA A 212 -21.10 -6.81 -0.86
N LEU A 213 -19.97 -6.62 -1.54
CA LEU A 213 -19.44 -7.59 -2.49
C LEU A 213 -19.09 -8.91 -1.82
N LEU A 214 -18.40 -8.86 -0.67
CA LEU A 214 -18.01 -10.04 0.09
C LEU A 214 -19.22 -10.76 0.71
N ASP A 215 -20.22 -10.03 1.18
CA ASP A 215 -21.48 -10.60 1.67
C ASP A 215 -22.15 -11.43 0.57
N LYS A 216 -22.37 -10.82 -0.61
CA LYS A 216 -22.90 -11.51 -1.79
C LYS A 216 -22.07 -12.72 -2.23
N ALA A 217 -20.75 -12.67 -2.05
CA ALA A 217 -19.89 -13.79 -2.41
C ALA A 217 -20.05 -15.00 -1.47
N ASN A 218 -20.41 -14.76 -0.21
CA ASN A 218 -20.57 -15.81 0.80
C ASN A 218 -21.99 -16.39 0.89
N THR A 219 -23.00 -15.65 0.43
CA THR A 219 -24.44 -16.00 0.56
C THR A 219 -25.08 -16.33 -0.79
#